data_AF-A0A372RQB7-F1
#
_entry.id   AF-A0A372RQB7-F1
#
_cell.length_a   1.000
_cell.length_b   1.000
_cell.length_c   1.000
_cell.angle_alpha   90.00
_cell.angle_beta   90.00
_cell.angle_gamma   90.00
#
_symmetry.space_group_name_H-M   'P 1'
#
loop_
_entity.id
_entity.type
_entity.pdbx_description
1 polymer ?
#
loop_
_entity_poly.entity_id
_entity_poly.type
_entity_poly.pdbx_seq_one_letter_code
_entity_poly.pdbx_strand_id
1 'polypeptide(L)'
;MGMIMWELTIGCKPFANVEHDINLIFEILDGERPEITEDTPECYANLMKNCWVPDPKKRPSAKKIRNTFGSWSFRNRHNDIFNEAELKRRELIESQKLGPKFAKKPHPRAIYTSRSLSSFIYKCSSNNLSSSISSYNKQGYSSYISVEQEFDINVESSSLAATSRKRNIEESNIEIHDDLGKYVKTSSSYPRTLYMNGI
;
A
#
# COMPACT_ATOMS: atom_id res chain seq x y z
N MET A 1 2.21 6.20 0.23
CA MET A 1 1.95 6.69 -1.15
C MET A 1 2.92 6.13 -2.17
N GLY A 2 4.25 6.27 -2.00
CA GLY A 2 5.21 5.86 -3.04
C GLY A 2 5.08 4.41 -3.54
N MET A 3 4.81 3.44 -2.66
CA MET A 3 4.60 2.04 -3.08
C MET A 3 3.34 1.83 -3.91
N ILE A 4 2.24 2.54 -3.60
CA ILE A 4 0.99 2.48 -4.38
C ILE A 4 1.23 3.12 -5.76
N MET A 5 1.94 4.24 -5.80
CA MET A 5 2.31 4.88 -7.07
C MET A 5 3.12 3.94 -7.96
N TRP A 6 4.08 3.21 -7.38
CA TRP A 6 4.87 2.21 -8.10
C TRP A 6 4.03 1.02 -8.59
N GLU A 7 3.10 0.52 -7.75
CA GLU A 7 2.19 -0.56 -8.15
C GLU A 7 1.31 -0.13 -9.34
N LEU A 8 0.91 1.14 -9.41
CA LEU A 8 0.14 1.67 -10.54
C LEU A 8 0.95 1.77 -11.84
N THR A 9 2.27 1.95 -11.78
CA THR A 9 3.10 2.02 -13.00
C THR A 9 3.38 0.63 -13.55
N ILE A 10 3.71 -0.33 -12.69
CA ILE A 10 4.12 -1.68 -13.11
C ILE A 10 2.95 -2.68 -13.16
N GLY A 11 1.84 -2.37 -12.49
CA GLY A 11 0.70 -3.29 -12.33
C GLY A 11 1.03 -4.53 -11.50
N CYS A 12 2.11 -4.49 -10.72
CA CYS A 12 2.60 -5.60 -9.91
C CYS A 12 2.75 -5.15 -8.46
N LYS A 13 2.60 -6.11 -7.53
CA LYS A 13 2.83 -5.81 -6.12
C LYS A 13 4.32 -5.62 -5.84
N PRO A 14 4.72 -4.62 -5.03
CA PRO A 14 6.12 -4.40 -4.70
C PRO A 14 6.67 -5.62 -3.96
N PHE A 15 7.89 -6.02 -4.30
CA PHE A 15 8.58 -7.16 -3.68
C PHE A 15 7.85 -8.52 -3.84
N ALA A 16 7.01 -8.68 -4.86
CA ALA A 16 6.23 -9.92 -5.08
C ALA A 16 7.07 -11.18 -5.14
N ASN A 17 8.30 -11.09 -5.61
CA ASN A 17 9.17 -12.23 -5.87
C ASN A 17 10.10 -12.61 -4.72
N VAL A 18 9.94 -12.00 -3.54
CA VAL A 18 10.78 -12.29 -2.37
C VAL A 18 9.92 -12.70 -1.18
N GLU A 19 10.52 -13.42 -0.24
CA GLU A 19 9.85 -13.76 1.02
C GLU A 19 9.64 -12.50 1.87
N HIS A 20 8.43 -12.34 2.44
CA HIS A 20 8.16 -11.24 3.37
C HIS A 20 8.56 -11.63 4.80
N ASP A 21 9.87 -11.73 5.03
CA ASP A 21 10.48 -12.02 6.32
C ASP A 21 11.23 -10.82 6.92
N ILE A 22 12.03 -11.07 7.95
CA ILE A 22 12.82 -10.04 8.65
C ILE A 22 13.94 -9.47 7.78
N ASN A 23 14.48 -10.24 6.84
CA ASN A 23 15.59 -9.80 6.00
C ASN A 23 15.10 -8.71 5.04
N LEU A 24 13.94 -8.92 4.42
CA LEU A 24 13.31 -7.90 3.57
C LEU A 24 13.02 -6.60 4.34
N ILE A 25 12.64 -6.69 5.62
CA ILE A 25 12.44 -5.50 6.46
C ILE A 25 13.75 -4.71 6.59
N PHE A 26 14.87 -5.38 6.86
CA PHE A 26 16.17 -4.72 6.95
C PHE A 26 16.63 -4.12 5.62
N GLU A 27 16.47 -4.84 4.51
CA GLU A 27 16.77 -4.32 3.17
C GLU A 27 16.00 -3.02 2.90
N ILE A 28 14.71 -2.96 3.22
CA ILE A 28 13.89 -1.75 3.04
C ILE A 28 14.37 -0.60 3.94
N LEU A 29 14.78 -0.90 5.18
CA LEU A 29 15.34 0.10 6.10
C LEU A 29 16.68 0.65 5.60
N ASP A 30 17.51 -0.19 5.01
CA ASP A 30 18.78 0.16 4.37
C ASP A 30 18.61 0.92 3.05
N GLY A 31 17.37 1.04 2.58
CA GLY A 31 17.01 1.89 1.44
C GLY A 31 16.61 1.12 0.19
N GLU A 32 16.46 -0.21 0.27
CA GLU A 32 15.99 -1.02 -0.85
C GLU A 32 14.62 -0.54 -1.33
N ARG A 33 14.47 -0.30 -2.63
CA ARG A 33 13.22 0.14 -3.26
C ARG A 33 12.98 -0.65 -4.54
N PRO A 34 11.71 -0.87 -4.92
CA PRO A 34 11.40 -1.48 -6.20
C PRO A 34 11.99 -0.68 -7.37
N GLU A 35 12.47 -1.38 -8.38
CA GLU A 35 13.04 -0.80 -9.60
C GLU A 35 12.00 0.03 -10.35
N ILE A 36 12.36 1.26 -10.71
CA ILE A 36 11.54 2.11 -11.58
C ILE A 36 11.95 1.84 -13.01
N THR A 37 11.00 1.42 -13.83
CA THR A 37 11.21 1.11 -15.25
C THR A 37 11.30 2.37 -16.10
N GLU A 38 11.96 2.25 -17.26
CA GLU A 38 12.26 3.37 -18.16
C GLU A 38 11.02 4.01 -18.82
N ASP A 39 9.88 3.34 -18.80
CA ASP A 39 8.58 3.86 -19.25
C ASP A 39 7.88 4.72 -18.19
N THR A 40 8.43 4.84 -16.99
CA THR A 40 7.84 5.71 -15.97
C THR A 40 8.16 7.19 -16.29
N PRO A 41 7.16 8.07 -16.45
CA PRO A 41 7.39 9.49 -16.68
C PRO A 41 8.29 10.10 -15.61
N GLU A 42 9.30 10.88 -15.99
CA GLU A 42 10.33 11.38 -15.06
C GLU A 42 9.72 12.16 -13.89
N CYS A 43 8.74 13.03 -14.18
CA CYS A 43 8.05 13.80 -13.13
C CYS A 43 7.28 12.92 -12.13
N TYR A 44 6.77 11.76 -12.58
CA TYR A 44 6.10 10.77 -11.75
C TYR A 44 7.11 10.01 -10.90
N ALA A 45 8.21 9.55 -11.51
CA ALA A 45 9.32 8.89 -10.82
C ALA A 45 9.92 9.78 -9.72
N ASN A 46 10.09 11.07 -9.98
CA ASN A 46 10.59 12.04 -9.00
C ASN A 46 9.61 12.22 -7.83
N LEU A 47 8.30 12.30 -8.09
CA LEU A 47 7.29 12.34 -7.01
C LEU A 47 7.29 11.05 -6.18
N MET A 48 7.43 9.90 -6.83
CA MET A 48 7.52 8.59 -6.19
C MET A 48 8.74 8.49 -5.27
N LYS A 49 9.94 8.87 -5.75
CA LYS A 49 11.18 8.93 -4.97
C LYS A 49 11.06 9.87 -3.77
N ASN A 50 10.42 11.03 -3.93
CA ASN A 50 10.16 11.95 -2.82
C ASN A 50 9.27 11.32 -1.73
N CYS A 51 8.38 10.40 -2.08
CA CYS A 51 7.59 9.65 -1.10
C CYS A 51 8.39 8.56 -0.36
N TRP A 52 9.57 8.20 -0.84
CA TRP A 52 10.43 7.15 -0.30
C TRP A 52 11.57 7.67 0.58
N VAL A 53 11.70 8.99 0.71
CA VAL A 53 12.73 9.64 1.53
C VAL A 53 12.69 9.06 2.95
N PRO A 54 13.85 8.63 3.52
CA PRO A 54 13.90 8.04 4.85
C PRO A 54 13.30 8.94 5.93
N ASP A 55 13.66 10.22 5.91
CA ASP A 55 13.12 11.24 6.81
C ASP A 55 11.64 11.53 6.51
N PRO A 56 10.70 11.17 7.42
CA PRO A 56 9.27 11.39 7.20
C PRO A 56 8.91 12.85 7.02
N LYS A 57 9.64 13.78 7.65
CA LYS A 57 9.36 15.23 7.57
C LYS A 57 9.65 15.81 6.18
N LYS A 58 10.52 15.14 5.41
CA LYS A 58 10.86 15.53 4.03
C LYS A 58 9.91 14.93 3.00
N ARG A 59 9.04 13.98 3.38
CA ARG A 59 8.06 13.38 2.47
C ARG A 59 6.98 14.40 2.10
N PRO A 60 6.47 14.39 0.86
CA PRO A 60 5.39 15.28 0.46
C PRO A 60 4.10 14.94 1.21
N SER A 61 3.36 15.95 1.65
CA SER A 61 2.04 15.77 2.22
C SER A 61 1.04 15.24 1.17
N ALA A 62 -0.02 14.56 1.62
CA ALA A 62 -1.10 14.11 0.73
C ALA A 62 -1.71 15.28 -0.08
N LYS A 63 -1.83 16.47 0.52
CA LYS A 63 -2.27 17.70 -0.16
C LYS A 63 -1.32 18.08 -1.30
N LYS A 64 0.00 18.01 -1.09
CA LYS A 64 1.00 18.30 -2.14
C LYS A 64 0.88 17.28 -3.27
N ILE A 65 0.79 15.99 -2.95
CA ILE A 65 0.63 14.91 -3.94
C ILE A 65 -0.64 15.12 -4.79
N ARG A 66 -1.79 15.36 -4.14
CA ARG A 66 -3.06 15.64 -4.82
C ARG A 66 -2.94 16.84 -5.76
N ASN A 67 -2.36 17.94 -5.29
CA ASN A 67 -2.19 19.15 -6.11
C ASN A 67 -1.28 18.89 -7.32
N THR A 68 -0.21 18.11 -7.15
CA THR A 68 0.67 17.71 -8.24
C THR A 68 -0.10 16.92 -9.29
N PHE A 69 -0.84 15.87 -8.91
CA PHE A 69 -1.67 15.10 -9.84
C PHE A 69 -2.72 15.98 -10.53
N GLY A 70 -3.37 16.88 -9.79
CA GLY A 70 -4.32 17.83 -10.37
C GLY A 70 -3.68 18.77 -11.39
N SER A 71 -2.41 19.17 -11.19
CA SER A 71 -1.68 19.98 -12.16
C SER A 71 -1.37 19.21 -13.46
N TRP A 72 -1.06 17.92 -13.37
CA TRP A 72 -0.83 17.08 -14.54
C TRP A 72 -2.13 16.80 -15.29
N SER A 73 -3.18 16.39 -14.58
CA SER A 73 -4.44 15.96 -15.21
C SER A 73 -5.34 17.10 -15.67
N PHE A 74 -5.50 18.18 -14.89
CA PHE A 74 -6.44 19.26 -15.21
C PHE A 74 -5.81 20.45 -15.91
N ARG A 75 -4.50 20.65 -15.74
CA ARG A 75 -3.76 21.76 -16.36
C ARG A 75 -2.84 21.30 -17.49
N ASN A 76 -2.90 20.01 -17.85
CA ASN A 76 -2.08 19.40 -18.91
C ASN A 76 -0.56 19.66 -18.75
N ARG A 77 -0.08 19.86 -17.52
CA ARG A 77 1.35 20.06 -17.28
C ARG A 77 2.08 18.74 -17.52
N HIS A 78 3.20 18.79 -18.25
CA HIS A 78 4.04 17.65 -18.63
C HIS A 78 3.35 16.64 -19.56
N ASN A 79 2.32 17.06 -20.31
CA ASN A 79 1.58 16.17 -21.20
C ASN A 79 2.50 15.50 -22.25
N ASP A 80 3.46 16.25 -22.77
CA ASP A 80 4.56 15.77 -23.61
C ASP A 80 5.37 14.63 -22.95
N ILE A 81 5.80 14.80 -21.71
CA ILE A 81 6.57 13.78 -20.96
C ILE A 81 5.72 12.51 -20.75
N PHE A 82 4.44 12.67 -20.42
CA PHE A 82 3.53 11.54 -20.27
C PHE A 82 3.26 10.81 -21.60
N ASN A 83 3.12 11.54 -22.71
CA ASN A 83 2.95 10.94 -24.02
C ASN A 83 4.20 10.17 -24.48
N GLU A 84 5.39 10.72 -24.24
CA GLU A 84 6.66 10.04 -24.56
C GLU A 84 6.80 8.74 -23.75
N ALA A 85 6.53 8.80 -22.45
CA ALA A 85 6.52 7.64 -21.57
C ALA A 85 5.51 6.57 -22.03
N GLU A 86 4.33 6.99 -22.48
CA GLU A 86 3.29 6.11 -23.01
C GLU A 86 3.69 5.43 -24.32
N LEU A 87 4.41 6.13 -25.21
CA LEU A 87 5.00 5.55 -26.42
C LEU A 87 6.04 4.49 -26.06
N LYS A 88 6.98 4.81 -25.16
CA LYS A 88 7.99 3.85 -24.66
C LYS A 88 7.34 2.62 -24.03
N ARG A 89 6.30 2.83 -23.21
CA ARG A 89 5.55 1.74 -22.58
C ARG A 89 4.96 0.78 -23.62
N ARG A 90 4.40 1.32 -24.71
CA ARG A 90 3.85 0.51 -25.81
C ARG A 90 4.93 -0.30 -26.50
N GLU A 91 6.06 0.32 -26.85
CA GLU A 91 7.21 -0.36 -27.46
C GLU A 91 7.73 -1.50 -26.58
N LEU A 92 7.77 -1.30 -25.26
CA LEU A 92 8.23 -2.33 -24.33
C LEU A 92 7.22 -3.46 -24.14
N ILE A 93 5.92 -3.18 -24.23
CA ILE A 93 4.90 -4.24 -24.23
C ILE A 93 4.98 -5.06 -25.52
N GLU A 94 5.12 -4.40 -26.67
CA GLU A 94 5.25 -5.06 -27.98
C GLU A 94 6.50 -5.92 -28.07
N SER A 95 7.64 -5.42 -27.57
CA SER A 95 8.88 -6.18 -27.50
C SER A 95 8.91 -7.25 -26.41
N GLN A 96 7.79 -7.46 -25.69
CA GLN A 96 7.72 -8.34 -24.53
C GLN A 96 8.89 -8.08 -23.61
N LYS A 97 9.02 -6.85 -23.11
CA LYS A 97 9.92 -6.44 -22.02
C LYS A 97 9.14 -5.97 -20.79
N LEU A 98 7.83 -5.79 -20.94
CA LEU A 98 6.89 -5.35 -19.91
C LEU A 98 5.61 -6.21 -19.95
N GLY A 99 4.90 -6.28 -18.81
CA GLY A 99 3.63 -6.99 -18.67
C GLY A 99 3.69 -8.29 -17.85
N PRO A 100 2.58 -9.06 -17.77
CA PRO A 100 2.45 -10.21 -16.85
C PRO A 100 3.42 -11.36 -17.13
N LYS A 101 3.98 -11.43 -18.34
CA LYS A 101 5.06 -12.38 -18.69
C LYS A 101 6.41 -12.00 -18.07
N PHE A 102 6.60 -10.72 -17.73
CA PHE A 102 7.78 -10.17 -17.04
C PHE A 102 7.61 -10.09 -15.54
N ALA A 103 6.37 -10.06 -15.05
CA ALA A 103 6.08 -10.08 -13.63
C ALA A 103 6.78 -11.31 -13.02
N LYS A 104 7.80 -11.06 -12.20
CA LYS A 104 8.50 -12.12 -11.49
C LYS A 104 7.47 -12.94 -10.72
N LYS A 105 7.60 -14.27 -10.77
CA LYS A 105 6.65 -15.16 -10.11
C LYS A 105 6.55 -14.79 -8.62
N PRO A 106 5.33 -14.64 -8.08
CA PRO A 106 5.16 -14.34 -6.68
C PRO A 106 5.81 -15.42 -5.80
N HIS A 107 6.54 -15.01 -4.78
CA HIS A 107 7.09 -15.92 -3.80
C HIS A 107 5.92 -16.49 -2.96
N PRO A 108 5.88 -17.82 -2.68
CA PRO A 108 4.78 -18.42 -1.91
C PRO A 108 4.58 -17.82 -0.52
N ARG A 109 5.62 -17.16 0.03
CA ARG A 109 5.63 -16.52 1.35
C ARG A 109 5.61 -14.98 1.26
N ALA A 110 5.28 -14.41 0.10
CA ALA A 110 4.94 -13.00 -0.03
C ALA A 110 3.53 -12.78 0.53
N ILE A 111 3.37 -11.83 1.44
CA ILE A 111 2.12 -11.58 2.17
C ILE A 111 1.72 -10.11 2.02
N TYR A 112 0.55 -9.89 1.43
CA TYR A 112 -0.05 -8.57 1.21
C TYR A 112 -1.32 -8.32 2.01
N THR A 113 -1.68 -9.27 2.86
CA THR A 113 -2.73 -9.15 3.84
C THR A 113 -2.15 -8.71 5.18
N SER A 114 -2.99 -8.13 6.03
CA SER A 114 -2.59 -7.77 7.39
C SER A 114 -2.17 -9.00 8.20
N ARG A 115 -1.17 -8.82 9.06
CA ARG A 115 -0.63 -9.84 9.98
C ARG A 115 -0.10 -9.16 11.24
N SER A 116 -0.08 -9.86 12.37
CA SER A 116 0.43 -9.29 13.62
C SER A 116 1.93 -8.97 13.52
N LEU A 117 2.31 -7.74 13.92
CA LEU A 117 3.70 -7.32 14.03
C LEU A 117 4.44 -8.03 15.18
N SER A 118 3.72 -8.48 16.21
CA SER A 118 4.32 -9.12 17.39
C SER A 118 5.16 -10.35 17.04
N SER A 119 4.75 -11.11 16.03
CA SER A 119 5.49 -12.28 15.55
C SER A 119 6.88 -11.91 15.03
N PHE A 120 6.99 -10.77 14.34
CA PHE A 120 8.26 -10.26 13.84
C PHE A 120 9.14 -9.74 14.95
N ILE A 121 8.58 -8.93 15.87
CA ILE A 121 9.32 -8.38 17.00
C ILE A 121 9.93 -9.51 17.84
N TYR A 122 9.13 -10.56 18.09
CA TYR A 122 9.61 -11.76 18.78
C TYR A 122 10.75 -12.43 18.01
N LYS A 123 10.61 -12.64 16.69
CA LYS A 123 11.65 -13.27 15.86
C LYS A 123 12.94 -12.45 15.81
N CYS A 124 12.86 -11.12 15.79
CA CYS A 124 14.01 -10.22 15.88
C CYS A 124 14.76 -10.41 17.21
N SER A 125 14.00 -10.55 18.31
CA SER A 125 14.53 -10.64 19.67
C SER A 125 15.15 -11.99 19.97
N SER A 126 14.55 -13.08 19.49
CA SER A 126 14.97 -14.46 19.79
C SER A 126 16.22 -14.90 19.02
N ASN A 127 16.55 -14.25 17.90
CA ASN A 127 17.65 -14.68 17.04
C ASN A 127 19.05 -14.20 17.49
N ASN A 128 19.21 -13.58 18.67
CA ASN A 128 20.48 -12.96 19.11
C ASN A 128 21.13 -12.08 18.03
N LEU A 129 20.33 -11.45 17.15
CA LEU A 129 20.80 -10.44 16.20
C LEU A 129 21.01 -9.09 16.92
N SER A 130 21.52 -9.14 18.16
CA SER A 130 21.71 -7.98 19.02
C SER A 130 22.89 -7.11 18.58
N SER A 131 23.81 -7.64 17.75
CA SER A 131 24.93 -6.87 17.21
C SER A 131 24.46 -5.89 16.12
N SER A 132 23.53 -6.28 15.25
CA SER A 132 22.97 -5.39 14.22
C SER A 132 21.90 -4.43 14.75
N ILE A 133 21.27 -4.71 15.91
CA ILE A 133 20.33 -3.80 16.57
C ILE A 133 21.08 -2.66 17.29
N SER A 134 22.36 -2.83 17.64
CA SER A 134 23.14 -1.81 18.35
C SER A 134 23.52 -0.60 17.49
N SER A 135 23.48 -0.71 16.15
CA SER A 135 23.82 0.37 15.23
C SER A 135 22.63 1.20 14.74
N TYR A 136 21.40 0.66 14.84
CA TYR A 136 20.20 1.47 14.60
C TYR A 136 19.89 2.26 15.87
N ASN A 137 20.06 3.58 15.82
CA ASN A 137 19.76 4.49 16.91
C ASN A 137 18.41 4.14 17.57
N LYS A 138 18.47 3.61 18.79
CA LYS A 138 17.32 3.23 19.63
C LYS A 138 16.31 4.38 19.80
N GLN A 139 16.76 5.63 19.63
CA GLN A 139 15.90 6.82 19.63
C GLN A 139 14.98 6.95 18.40
N GLY A 140 15.40 6.51 17.21
CA GLY A 140 14.62 6.68 15.98
C GLY A 140 13.42 5.75 15.87
N TYR A 141 13.59 4.48 16.26
CA TYR A 141 12.52 3.47 16.21
C TYR A 141 11.46 3.70 17.29
N SER A 142 11.89 4.04 18.51
CA SER A 142 10.95 4.40 19.58
C SER A 142 10.18 5.67 19.23
N SER A 143 10.85 6.68 18.66
CA SER A 143 10.18 7.89 18.16
C SER A 143 9.18 7.59 17.04
N TYR A 144 9.53 6.73 16.08
CA TYR A 144 8.64 6.36 14.98
C TYR A 144 7.35 5.68 15.48
N ILE A 145 7.46 4.73 16.42
CA ILE A 145 6.31 4.05 17.03
C ILE A 145 5.47 5.04 17.86
N SER A 146 6.12 5.91 18.64
CA SER A 146 5.41 6.91 19.45
C SER A 146 4.63 7.93 18.61
N VAL A 147 5.12 8.27 17.40
CA VAL A 147 4.42 9.20 16.50
C VAL A 147 3.21 8.53 15.83
N GLU A 148 3.24 7.22 15.56
CA GLU A 148 2.05 6.52 15.02
C GLU A 148 0.96 6.31 16.08
N GLN A 149 1.31 6.09 17.35
CA GLN A 149 0.35 6.03 18.47
C GLN A 149 -0.40 7.35 18.71
N GLU A 150 0.14 8.48 18.25
CA GLU A 150 -0.49 9.81 18.35
C GLU A 150 -1.65 10.00 17.34
N PHE A 151 -1.78 9.11 16.35
CA PHE A 151 -2.85 9.12 15.35
C PHE A 151 -3.97 8.11 15.62
N ASP A 152 -3.85 7.30 16.67
CA ASP A 152 -4.91 6.37 17.05
C ASP A 152 -6.08 7.14 17.69
N ILE A 153 -7.30 6.85 17.21
CA ILE A 153 -8.52 7.36 17.85
C ILE A 153 -8.55 6.78 19.26
N ASN A 154 -8.48 7.67 20.26
CA ASN A 154 -8.48 7.34 21.67
C ASN A 154 -9.83 6.69 22.04
N VAL A 155 -9.93 5.37 21.87
CA VAL A 155 -11.02 4.59 22.47
C VAL A 155 -10.64 4.40 23.92
N GLU A 156 -11.15 5.31 24.75
CA GLU A 156 -11.07 5.25 26.19
C GLU A 156 -11.66 3.92 26.67
N SER A 157 -10.79 2.93 26.82
CA SER A 157 -11.11 1.65 27.44
C SER A 157 -10.50 1.68 28.83
N SER A 158 -11.39 1.90 29.80
CA SER A 158 -11.15 1.74 31.22
C SER A 158 -10.29 0.51 31.50
N SER A 159 -9.19 0.76 32.23
CA SER A 159 -8.27 -0.22 32.79
C SER A 159 -8.93 -1.50 33.29
N LEU A 160 -8.47 -2.68 32.84
CA LEU A 160 -8.50 -3.88 33.67
C LEU A 160 -7.27 -4.77 33.44
N ALA A 161 -6.54 -4.94 34.54
CA ALA A 161 -5.43 -5.85 34.71
C ALA A 161 -5.83 -7.31 34.46
N ALA A 162 -4.84 -8.10 34.05
CA ALA A 162 -4.94 -9.53 33.82
C ALA A 162 -5.60 -10.28 34.98
N THR A 163 -6.63 -11.07 34.68
CA THR A 163 -7.00 -12.26 35.45
C THR A 163 -7.59 -13.32 34.54
N SER A 164 -6.95 -14.48 34.51
CA SER A 164 -7.41 -15.69 33.84
C SER A 164 -8.81 -16.09 34.33
N ARG A 165 -9.78 -16.22 33.42
CA ARG A 165 -11.00 -17.01 33.68
C ARG A 165 -11.53 -17.64 32.39
N LYS A 166 -11.26 -18.94 32.24
CA LYS A 166 -12.00 -19.88 31.37
C LYS A 166 -13.49 -19.78 31.68
N ARG A 167 -14.35 -19.66 30.66
CA ARG A 167 -15.73 -20.20 30.68
C ARG A 167 -16.11 -20.68 29.28
N ASN A 168 -16.69 -21.88 29.25
CA ASN A 168 -17.28 -22.53 28.09
C ASN A 168 -18.77 -22.15 27.98
N ILE A 169 -19.21 -22.04 26.71
CA ILE A 169 -20.51 -22.35 26.07
C ILE A 169 -21.83 -21.97 26.78
N GLU A 170 -22.67 -21.18 26.10
CA GLU A 170 -24.01 -21.61 25.63
C GLU A 170 -24.62 -20.59 24.66
N GLU A 171 -25.15 -21.10 23.54
CA GLU A 171 -25.96 -20.37 22.56
C GLU A 171 -27.28 -19.94 23.20
N SER A 172 -27.71 -18.71 22.91
CA SER A 172 -29.13 -18.35 23.05
C SER A 172 -29.62 -17.72 21.75
N ASN A 173 -30.50 -18.47 21.10
CA ASN A 173 -31.38 -18.01 20.04
C ASN A 173 -32.31 -16.93 20.58
N ILE A 174 -32.39 -15.79 19.91
CA ILE A 174 -33.50 -14.85 20.07
C ILE A 174 -34.09 -14.63 18.68
N GLU A 175 -35.26 -15.22 18.51
CA GLU A 175 -36.13 -15.10 17.34
C GLU A 175 -37.21 -14.05 17.66
N ILE A 176 -37.83 -13.52 16.59
CA ILE A 176 -39.13 -12.83 16.53
C ILE A 176 -39.07 -11.29 16.76
N HIS A 177 -39.69 -10.39 15.96
CA HIS A 177 -40.83 -10.46 15.03
C HIS A 177 -40.68 -9.43 13.88
N ASP A 178 -41.16 -9.79 12.69
CA ASP A 178 -41.43 -8.90 11.56
C ASP A 178 -42.56 -7.89 11.87
N ASP A 179 -42.39 -6.64 11.44
CA ASP A 179 -43.53 -5.82 11.01
C ASP A 179 -43.19 -4.97 9.77
N LEU A 180 -44.11 -5.00 8.81
CA LEU A 180 -43.97 -4.44 7.47
C LEU A 180 -44.23 -2.93 7.45
N GLY A 181 -43.26 -2.17 6.95
CA GLY A 181 -43.43 -0.78 6.52
C GLY A 181 -42.74 -0.51 5.19
N LYS A 182 -43.48 -0.63 4.08
CA LYS A 182 -43.05 -0.37 2.70
C LYS A 182 -42.44 1.04 2.56
N TYR A 183 -41.40 1.20 1.72
CA TYR A 183 -41.42 2.07 0.52
C TYR A 183 -40.12 2.03 -0.32
N VAL A 184 -40.34 1.83 -1.63
CA VAL A 184 -39.56 2.19 -2.83
C VAL A 184 -38.17 1.59 -3.07
N LYS A 185 -38.13 0.63 -4.01
CA LYS A 185 -36.96 0.30 -4.85
C LYS A 185 -36.76 1.40 -5.90
N THR A 186 -35.59 2.02 -5.94
CA THR A 186 -35.12 2.76 -7.13
C THR A 186 -34.01 1.96 -7.81
N SER A 187 -34.35 1.35 -8.95
CA SER A 187 -33.39 0.86 -9.93
C SER A 187 -32.91 2.05 -10.77
N SER A 188 -31.61 2.38 -10.73
CA SER A 188 -31.00 3.27 -11.70
C SER A 188 -30.29 2.42 -12.76
N SER A 189 -30.95 2.33 -13.92
CA SER A 189 -30.44 1.82 -15.17
C SER A 189 -29.77 2.99 -15.91
N TYR A 190 -28.52 2.82 -16.33
CA TYR A 190 -27.87 3.76 -17.27
C TYR A 190 -27.85 3.14 -18.68
N PRO A 191 -28.28 3.90 -19.72
CA PRO A 191 -28.36 3.39 -21.08
C PRO A 191 -27.00 3.36 -21.78
N ARG A 192 -26.74 2.26 -22.49
CA ARG A 192 -25.63 2.08 -23.41
C ARG A 192 -26.06 2.61 -24.79
N THR A 193 -25.50 3.74 -25.23
CA THR A 193 -25.70 4.25 -26.58
C THR A 193 -24.80 3.51 -27.57
N LEU A 194 -25.44 2.99 -28.63
CA LEU A 194 -24.84 2.44 -29.84
C LEU A 194 -24.32 3.60 -30.71
N TYR A 195 -23.08 3.48 -31.18
CA TYR A 195 -22.66 4.13 -32.42
C TYR A 195 -22.20 3.05 -33.40
N MET A 196 -23.10 2.71 -34.31
CA MET A 196 -22.77 2.32 -35.67
C MET A 196 -22.49 3.60 -36.45
N ASN A 197 -21.40 3.64 -37.20
CA ASN A 197 -21.29 4.43 -38.43
C ASN A 197 -20.31 3.71 -39.35
N GLY A 198 -20.82 3.27 -40.49
CA GLY A 198 -20.02 2.82 -41.61
C GLY A 198 -19.54 4.00 -42.46
N ILE A 199 -18.41 3.78 -43.14
CA ILE A 199 -18.22 3.98 -44.58
C ILE A 199 -17.43 2.75 -45.05
#